data_AF-A0A7S2IEE5-F1
#
_entry.id   AF-A0A7S2IEE5-F1
#
_cell.length_a   1.000
_cell.length_b   1.000
_cell.length_c   1.000
_cell.angle_alpha   90.00
_cell.angle_beta   90.00
_cell.angle_gamma   90.00
#
_symmetry.space_group_name_H-M   'P 1'
#
loop_
_entity.id
_entity.type
_entity.pdbx_description
1 polymer ?
#
loop_
_entity_poly.entity_id
_entity_poly.type
_entity_poly.pdbx_seq_one_letter_code
_entity_poly.pdbx_strand_id
1 'polypeptide(L)'
;ACLKDIAAALLEADVNVRYVSELRSRIRNQLKLEEALAAGTNRRKFIQRCVCEELTKLLTPDRKPVKPAKGKAMVVMFVGLQGSGKTTTCTKYAVHYQRKGWKVA
;
A
#
# COMPACT_ATOMS: atom_id res chain seq x y z
N ALA A 1 3.13 -16.49 17.77
CA ALA A 1 4.17 -15.48 18.04
C ALA A 1 4.22 -14.50 16.87
N CYS A 2 4.86 -14.87 15.75
CA CYS A 2 5.09 -14.01 14.57
C CYS A 2 3.95 -13.04 14.16
N LEU A 3 2.69 -13.51 14.00
CA LEU A 3 1.58 -12.62 13.61
C LEU A 3 1.23 -11.56 14.65
N LYS A 4 1.45 -11.83 15.93
CA LYS A 4 1.25 -10.84 16.99
C LYS A 4 2.34 -9.78 16.93
N ASP A 5 3.58 -10.19 16.68
CA ASP A 5 4.75 -9.29 16.60
C ASP A 5 4.61 -8.35 15.39
N ILE A 6 4.19 -8.87 14.23
CA ILE A 6 3.90 -8.05 13.05
C ILE A 6 2.75 -7.07 13.32
N ALA A 7 1.68 -7.51 13.97
CA ALA A 7 0.57 -6.62 14.31
C ALA A 7 0.98 -5.52 15.29
N ALA A 8 1.81 -5.83 16.28
CA ALA A 8 2.36 -4.85 17.21
C ALA A 8 3.23 -3.82 16.48
N ALA A 9 4.14 -4.26 15.62
CA ALA A 9 4.97 -3.38 14.80
C ALA A 9 4.15 -2.45 13.90
N LEU A 10 3.03 -2.93 13.32
CA LEU A 10 2.14 -2.08 12.53
C LEU A 10 1.40 -1.04 13.37
N LEU A 11 1.02 -1.38 14.60
CA LEU A 11 0.40 -0.44 15.52
C LEU A 11 1.39 0.63 16.01
N GLU A 12 2.65 0.24 16.27
CA GLU A 12 3.74 1.17 16.60
C GLU A 12 4.07 2.11 15.43
N ALA A 13 3.81 1.68 14.20
CA ALA A 13 3.99 2.49 12.99
C ALA A 13 2.77 3.37 12.63
N ASP A 14 1.87 3.63 13.60
CA ASP A 14 0.66 4.44 13.43
C ASP A 14 -0.34 3.94 12.38
N VAL A 15 -0.35 2.63 12.09
CA VAL A 15 -1.37 2.04 11.20
C VAL A 15 -2.69 1.91 11.95
N ASN A 16 -3.80 2.27 11.29
CA ASN A 16 -5.14 2.21 11.90
C ASN A 16 -5.47 0.78 12.39
N VAL A 17 -5.87 0.67 13.65
CA VAL A 17 -6.21 -0.58 14.35
C VAL A 17 -7.22 -1.43 13.58
N ARG A 18 -8.18 -0.82 12.89
CA ARG A 18 -9.18 -1.53 12.08
C ARG A 18 -8.52 -2.32 10.96
N TYR A 19 -7.60 -1.70 10.21
CA TYR A 19 -6.88 -2.37 9.13
C TYR A 19 -5.96 -3.47 9.65
N VAL A 20 -5.30 -3.26 10.79
CA VAL A 20 -4.44 -4.28 11.42
C VAL A 20 -5.27 -5.50 11.87
N SER A 21 -6.44 -5.26 12.48
CA SER A 21 -7.36 -6.32 12.91
C SER A 21 -7.88 -7.13 11.72
N GLU A 22 -8.29 -6.44 10.66
CA GLU A 22 -8.77 -7.06 9.42
C GLU A 22 -7.68 -7.89 8.73
N LEU A 23 -6.47 -7.33 8.59
CA LEU A 23 -5.29 -8.01 8.06
C LEU A 23 -4.99 -9.30 8.84
N ARG A 24 -4.99 -9.22 10.18
CA ARG A 24 -4.74 -10.38 11.05
C ARG A 24 -5.80 -11.47 10.88
N SER A 25 -7.07 -11.09 10.69
CA SER A 25 -8.16 -12.03 10.45
C SER A 25 -8.01 -12.73 9.11
N ARG A 26 -7.72 -11.97 8.04
CA ARG A 26 -7.52 -12.51 6.68
C ARG A 26 -6.36 -13.50 6.62
N ILE A 27 -5.21 -13.13 7.18
CA ILE A 27 -4.04 -14.02 7.23
C ILE A 27 -4.37 -15.30 8.01
N ARG A 28 -5.04 -15.21 9.17
CA ARG A 28 -5.41 -16.40 9.95
C ARG A 28 -6.34 -17.34 9.17
N ASN A 29 -7.26 -16.80 8.39
CA ASN A 29 -8.19 -17.61 7.59
C ASN A 29 -7.47 -18.32 6.44
N GLN A 30 -6.55 -17.64 5.74
CA GLN A 30 -5.72 -18.28 4.70
C GLN A 30 -4.82 -19.38 5.26
N LEU A 31 -4.17 -19.14 6.40
CA LEU A 31 -3.32 -20.16 7.03
C LEU A 31 -4.12 -21.42 7.39
N LYS A 32 -5.35 -21.28 7.87
CA LYS A 32 -6.23 -22.41 8.20
C LYS A 32 -6.67 -23.19 6.96
N LEU A 33 -6.99 -22.50 5.87
CA LEU A 33 -7.46 -23.11 4.63
C LEU A 33 -6.36 -23.99 4.01
N GLU A 34 -5.11 -23.53 4.08
CA GLU A 34 -3.98 -24.19 3.44
C GLU A 34 -3.28 -25.24 4.32
N GLU A 35 -3.35 -25.12 5.65
CA GLU A 35 -2.95 -26.20 6.56
C GLU A 35 -3.77 -27.49 6.34
N ALA A 36 -5.00 -27.38 5.84
CA ALA A 36 -5.80 -28.53 5.43
C ALA A 36 -5.33 -29.16 4.11
N LEU A 37 -4.53 -28.46 3.31
CA LEU A 37 -4.15 -28.84 1.94
C LEU A 37 -2.66 -29.21 1.79
N ALA A 38 -1.77 -28.70 2.65
CA ALA A 38 -0.32 -28.76 2.43
C ALA A 38 0.42 -29.67 3.42
N ALA A 39 0.57 -30.95 3.07
CA ALA A 39 1.52 -31.85 3.72
C ALA A 39 2.94 -31.60 3.14
N GLY A 40 3.81 -30.92 3.88
CA GLY A 40 5.26 -30.87 3.59
C GLY A 40 5.88 -29.51 3.22
N THR A 41 5.13 -28.42 3.20
CA THR A 41 5.67 -27.09 2.84
C THR A 41 6.34 -26.39 4.03
N ASN A 42 7.43 -25.64 3.76
CA ASN A 42 8.12 -24.83 4.78
C ASN A 42 7.19 -23.72 5.33
N ARG A 43 6.62 -23.99 6.51
CA ARG A 43 5.62 -23.14 7.20
C ARG A 43 6.06 -21.68 7.36
N ARG A 44 7.37 -21.42 7.53
CA ARG A 44 7.89 -20.05 7.68
C ARG A 44 7.82 -19.25 6.37
N LYS A 45 8.26 -19.84 5.25
CA LYS A 45 8.19 -19.20 3.93
C LYS A 45 6.74 -18.93 3.52
N PHE A 46 5.85 -19.86 3.87
CA PHE A 46 4.42 -19.71 3.60
C PHE A 46 3.80 -18.53 4.36
N ILE A 47 4.05 -18.42 5.67
CA ILE A 47 3.58 -17.27 6.47
C ILE A 47 4.10 -15.96 5.90
N GLN A 48 5.38 -15.89 5.51
CA GLN A 48 5.95 -14.69 4.90
C GLN A 48 5.22 -14.31 3.61
N ARG A 49 5.00 -15.29 2.71
CA ARG A 49 4.28 -15.06 1.45
C ARG A 49 2.86 -14.55 1.68
N CYS A 50 2.11 -15.21 2.57
CA CYS A 50 0.75 -14.81 2.92
C CYS A 50 0.70 -13.39 3.48
N VAL A 51 1.63 -13.01 4.36
CA VAL A 51 1.74 -11.64 4.87
C VAL A 51 1.99 -10.63 3.74
N CYS A 52 2.94 -10.91 2.84
CA CYS A 52 3.24 -10.02 1.70
C CYS A 52 2.05 -9.88 0.75
N GLU A 53 1.35 -10.98 0.45
CA GLU A 53 0.16 -10.97 -0.42
C GLU A 53 -0.98 -10.15 0.20
N GLU A 54 -1.26 -10.33 1.48
CA GLU A 54 -2.33 -9.59 2.17
C GLU A 54 -1.99 -8.10 2.35
N LEU A 55 -0.73 -7.75 2.64
CA LEU A 55 -0.28 -6.36 2.64
C LEU A 55 -0.39 -5.73 1.24
N THR A 56 -0.05 -6.48 0.19
CA THR A 56 -0.17 -6.00 -1.19
C THR A 56 -1.63 -5.74 -1.53
N LYS A 57 -2.54 -6.65 -1.18
CA LYS A 57 -3.98 -6.45 -1.38
C LYS A 57 -4.51 -5.23 -0.63
N LEU A 58 -4.09 -5.01 0.61
CA LEU A 58 -4.47 -3.84 1.41
C LEU A 58 -4.02 -2.53 0.75
N LEU A 59 -2.82 -2.51 0.17
CA LEU A 59 -2.22 -1.32 -0.42
C LEU A 59 -2.57 -1.10 -1.90
N THR A 60 -3.17 -2.09 -2.57
CA THR A 60 -3.50 -1.99 -3.99
C THR A 60 -4.84 -1.26 -4.16
N PRO A 61 -4.84 -0.07 -4.80
CA PRO A 61 -6.07 0.63 -5.10
C PRO A 61 -6.77 0.03 -6.33
N ASP A 62 -8.10 0.05 -6.35
CA ASP A 62 -8.88 -0.42 -7.50
C ASP A 62 -8.74 0.48 -8.73
N ARG A 63 -8.38 1.75 -8.53
CA ARG A 63 -8.33 2.77 -9.59
C ARG A 63 -6.91 2.97 -10.10
N LYS A 64 -6.77 2.99 -11.42
CA LYS A 64 -5.51 3.35 -12.07
C LYS A 64 -5.17 4.83 -11.84
N PRO A 65 -3.88 5.18 -11.70
CA PRO A 65 -3.46 6.58 -11.62
C PRO A 65 -3.87 7.37 -12.87
N VAL A 66 -4.32 8.61 -12.67
CA VAL A 66 -4.58 9.55 -13.76
C VAL A 66 -3.28 9.91 -14.45
N LYS A 67 -3.26 9.85 -15.78
CA LYS A 67 -2.10 10.20 -16.61
C LYS A 67 -2.40 11.40 -17.48
N PRO A 68 -1.42 12.29 -17.74
CA PRO A 68 -1.59 13.38 -18.68
C PRO A 68 -1.82 12.85 -20.10
N ALA A 69 -2.67 13.54 -20.85
CA ALA A 69 -2.98 13.23 -22.25
C ALA A 69 -2.37 14.30 -23.16
N LYS A 70 -1.82 13.88 -24.31
CA LYS A 70 -1.24 14.83 -25.29
C LYS A 70 -2.33 15.78 -25.80
N GLY A 71 -1.98 17.05 -25.98
CA GLY A 71 -2.88 18.09 -26.50
C GLY A 71 -3.94 18.59 -25.52
N LYS A 72 -3.96 18.12 -24.26
CA LYS A 72 -4.88 18.60 -23.21
C LYS A 72 -4.11 19.07 -21.98
N ALA A 73 -4.51 20.20 -21.42
CA ALA A 73 -4.00 20.66 -20.13
C ALA A 73 -4.58 19.79 -19.00
N MET A 74 -3.71 19.29 -18.12
CA MET A 74 -4.11 18.56 -16.92
C MET A 74 -3.96 19.49 -15.71
N VAL A 75 -5.08 20.00 -15.21
CA VAL A 75 -5.10 20.84 -14.00
C VAL A 75 -5.21 19.94 -12.77
N VAL A 76 -4.26 20.06 -11.85
CA VAL A 76 -4.17 19.22 -10.64
C VAL A 76 -4.21 20.09 -9.39
N MET A 77 -5.15 19.82 -8.49
CA MET A 77 -5.25 20.50 -7.19
C MET A 77 -4.64 19.63 -6.10
N PHE A 78 -3.73 20.19 -5.31
CA PHE A 78 -3.12 19.51 -4.15
C PHE A 78 -3.86 19.90 -2.87
N VAL A 79 -4.50 18.92 -2.24
CA VAL A 79 -5.27 19.09 -0.99
C VAL A 79 -4.71 18.19 0.12
N GLY A 80 -4.95 18.55 1.37
CA GLY A 80 -4.43 17.82 2.54
C GLY A 80 -4.28 18.69 3.78
N LEU A 81 -4.02 18.05 4.91
CA LEU A 81 -3.88 18.70 6.22
C LEU A 81 -2.69 19.68 6.28
N GLN A 82 -2.69 20.60 7.25
CA GLN A 82 -1.56 21.49 7.48
C GLN A 82 -0.30 20.67 7.78
N GLY A 83 0.83 21.05 7.19
CA GLY A 83 2.09 20.32 7.35
C GLY A 83 2.21 19.02 6.54
N SER A 84 1.19 18.60 5.76
CA SER A 84 1.23 17.35 4.97
C SER A 84 2.15 17.39 3.73
N GLY A 85 2.98 18.43 3.59
CA GLY A 85 3.94 18.56 2.48
C GLY A 85 3.36 18.98 1.12
N LYS A 86 2.17 19.58 1.06
CA LYS A 86 1.51 19.97 -0.21
C LYS A 86 2.42 20.77 -1.17
N THR A 87 3.05 21.84 -0.67
CA THR A 87 3.94 22.71 -1.47
C THR A 87 5.17 21.94 -1.96
N THR A 88 5.81 21.15 -1.10
CA THR A 88 6.96 20.33 -1.51
C THR A 88 6.56 19.27 -2.55
N THR A 89 5.38 18.67 -2.38
CA THR A 89 4.88 17.62 -3.26
C THR A 89 4.47 18.19 -4.62
N CYS A 90 3.86 19.38 -4.71
CA CYS A 90 3.50 19.97 -5.99
C CYS A 90 4.75 20.30 -6.83
N THR A 91 5.82 20.82 -6.22
CA THR A 91 7.10 21.05 -6.90
C THR A 91 7.73 19.74 -7.37
N LYS A 92 7.79 18.70 -6.51
CA LYS A 92 8.29 17.37 -6.90
C LYS A 92 7.49 16.76 -8.05
N TYR A 93 6.17 16.92 -8.01
CA TYR A 93 5.26 16.46 -9.06
C TYR A 93 5.52 17.18 -10.38
N ALA A 94 5.65 18.51 -10.36
CA ALA A 94 5.97 19.30 -11.55
C ALA A 94 7.31 18.88 -12.16
N VAL A 95 8.37 18.78 -11.35
CA VAL A 95 9.70 18.33 -11.80
C VAL A 95 9.65 16.90 -12.36
N HIS A 96 8.89 16.01 -11.75
CA HIS A 96 8.72 14.63 -12.25
C HIS A 96 8.15 14.60 -13.67
N TYR A 97 7.12 15.41 -13.95
CA TYR A 97 6.51 15.48 -15.29
C TYR A 97 7.34 16.28 -16.28
N GLN A 98 8.04 17.33 -15.84
CA GLN A 98 9.00 18.07 -16.66
C GLN A 98 10.11 17.15 -17.18
N ARG A 99 10.69 16.31 -16.32
CA ARG A 99 11.70 15.30 -16.70
C ARG A 99 11.18 14.25 -17.69
N LYS A 100 9.86 14.04 -17.73
CA LYS A 100 9.18 13.17 -18.69
C LYS A 100 8.78 13.89 -19.98
N GLY A 101 9.20 15.15 -20.17
CA GLY A 101 8.96 15.93 -21.38
C GLY A 101 7.63 16.67 -21.42
N TRP A 102 6.90 16.75 -20.30
CA TRP A 102 5.66 17.52 -20.23
C TRP A 102 5.94 18.98 -19.90
N LYS A 103 5.19 19.89 -20.53
CA LYS A 103 5.18 21.30 -20.13
C LYS A 103 4.39 21.43 -18.83
N VAL A 104 5.03 21.99 -17.81
CA VAL A 104 4.45 22.23 -16.48
C VAL A 104 4.40 23.73 -16.20
N ALA A 105 3.48 24.15 -15.34
CA ALA A 105 3.29 25.52 -14.87
C ALA A 105 3.24 25.52 -13.34
#